data_AF-A0AAU6AKF6-F1
#
_entry.id   AF-A0AAU6AKF6-F1
#
_cell.length_a   1.000
_cell.length_b   1.000
_cell.length_c   1.000
_cell.angle_alpha   90.00
_cell.angle_beta   90.00
_cell.angle_gamma   90.00
#
_symmetry.space_group_name_H-M   'P 1'
#
loop_
_entity.id
_entity.type
_entity.pdbx_description
1 polymer ?
#
loop_
_entity_poly.entity_id
_entity_poly.type
_entity_poly.pdbx_seq_one_letter_code
_entity_poly.pdbx_strand_id
1 'polypeptide(L)'
;MDYIDTKHVAAELRNRLKNTFPGVKFSVRKGTGTASAWISVHWTDGPDTAEVEEVTRPMQGAQFNGMEDRYESTDNTVTATVNGRKVTGKPLVDGINPHRDVSDDALKAATVLWSEAHDGTEPPTSGMLAACVVDGHVIQENWAPQQMWQIASDVVLPQRWAAAKEQTTAQAARTAGTPQEGAEGLTLTHTDEDGTTVTGTRVGDGAADVLKAHGFKWHRKNQYWYAPGSRDQQADTEFMATVAADLRAADLSVTTAVPEPTPTA
;
A
#
# COMPACT_ATOMS: atom_id res chain seq x y z
N MET A 1 -15.90 5.54 26.84
CA MET A 1 -15.36 4.87 25.65
C MET A 1 -15.15 5.93 24.60
N ASP A 2 -13.95 6.09 24.08
CA ASP A 2 -13.70 7.09 23.03
C ASP A 2 -14.25 6.57 21.70
N TYR A 3 -14.93 7.45 20.96
CA TYR A 3 -15.49 7.16 19.64
C TYR A 3 -14.67 7.87 18.56
N ILE A 4 -14.48 7.20 17.43
CA ILE A 4 -13.75 7.73 16.30
C ILE A 4 -14.73 8.04 15.17
N ASP A 5 -14.83 9.33 14.81
CA ASP A 5 -15.65 9.82 13.71
C ASP A 5 -15.28 9.14 12.38
N THR A 6 -16.30 8.85 11.55
CA THR A 6 -16.19 8.23 10.22
C THR A 6 -15.08 8.84 9.37
N LYS A 7 -14.85 10.16 9.44
CA LYS A 7 -13.81 10.83 8.65
C LYS A 7 -12.40 10.35 8.99
N HIS A 8 -12.13 10.08 10.26
CA HIS A 8 -10.83 9.60 10.74
C HIS A 8 -10.68 8.10 10.46
N VAL A 9 -11.76 7.33 10.60
CA VAL A 9 -11.80 5.92 10.22
C VAL A 9 -11.57 5.75 8.71
N ALA A 10 -12.22 6.55 7.86
CA ALA A 10 -12.02 6.52 6.40
C ALA A 10 -10.60 6.91 5.99
N ALA A 11 -9.97 7.85 6.72
CA ALA A 11 -8.58 8.22 6.49
C ALA A 11 -7.61 7.08 6.85
N GLU A 12 -7.83 6.43 7.98
CA GLU A 12 -7.06 5.26 8.41
C GLU A 12 -7.28 4.07 7.46
N LEU A 13 -8.51 3.81 7.03
CA LEU A 13 -8.85 2.73 6.10
C LEU A 13 -8.10 2.88 4.79
N ARG A 14 -8.02 4.10 4.24
CA ARG A 14 -7.24 4.39 3.04
C ARG A 14 -5.77 4.03 3.21
N ASN A 15 -5.18 4.30 4.39
CA ASN A 15 -3.79 3.94 4.66
C ASN A 15 -3.60 2.43 4.75
N ARG A 16 -4.51 1.73 5.46
CA ARG A 16 -4.47 0.26 5.58
C ARG A 16 -4.57 -0.41 4.22
N LEU A 17 -5.57 -0.06 3.41
CA LEU A 17 -5.73 -0.59 2.06
C LEU A 17 -4.49 -0.35 1.19
N LYS A 18 -3.93 0.86 1.23
CA LYS A 18 -2.70 1.19 0.48
C LYS A 18 -1.50 0.34 0.92
N ASN A 19 -1.38 0.05 2.21
CA ASN A 19 -0.26 -0.73 2.75
C ASN A 19 -0.44 -2.23 2.50
N THR A 20 -1.67 -2.75 2.64
CA THR A 20 -1.98 -4.16 2.43
C THR A 20 -1.94 -4.54 0.95
N PHE A 21 -2.37 -3.65 0.07
CA PHE A 21 -2.49 -3.91 -1.37
C PHE A 21 -1.65 -2.89 -2.18
N PRO A 22 -0.31 -3.01 -2.12
CA PRO A 22 0.56 -2.12 -2.88
C PRO A 22 0.27 -2.26 -4.38
N GLY A 23 0.26 -1.12 -5.09
CA GLY A 23 -0.02 -1.08 -6.53
C GLY A 23 -1.50 -0.95 -6.91
N VAL A 24 -2.42 -1.16 -5.97
CA VAL A 24 -3.88 -1.00 -6.23
C VAL A 24 -4.35 0.38 -5.78
N LYS A 25 -5.13 1.04 -6.64
CA LYS A 25 -5.67 2.38 -6.37
C LYS A 25 -7.08 2.28 -5.79
N PHE A 26 -7.20 2.57 -4.50
CA PHE A 26 -8.50 2.65 -3.82
C PHE A 26 -9.05 4.08 -3.75
N SER A 27 -10.35 4.22 -3.99
CA SER A 27 -11.14 5.40 -3.67
C SER A 27 -11.99 5.11 -2.43
N VAL A 28 -11.66 5.77 -1.32
CA VAL A 28 -12.39 5.64 -0.05
C VAL A 28 -13.16 6.94 0.21
N ARG A 29 -14.49 6.86 0.31
CA ARG A 29 -15.38 8.01 0.51
C ARG A 29 -16.38 7.74 1.62
N LYS A 30 -16.53 8.67 2.56
CA LYS A 30 -17.61 8.63 3.54
C LYS A 30 -18.89 9.21 2.94
N GLY A 31 -20.04 8.76 3.40
CA GLY A 31 -21.32 9.39 3.08
C GLY A 31 -21.50 10.76 3.77
N THR A 32 -22.64 11.38 3.47
CA THR A 32 -23.09 12.66 4.01
C THR A 32 -24.53 12.55 4.49
N GLY A 33 -24.98 13.52 5.29
CA GLY A 33 -26.34 13.50 5.85
C GLY A 33 -26.62 12.22 6.65
N THR A 34 -27.72 11.55 6.33
CA THR A 34 -28.15 10.29 6.96
C THR A 34 -27.18 9.13 6.69
N ALA A 35 -26.36 9.19 5.65
CA ALA A 35 -25.34 8.19 5.32
C ALA A 35 -23.95 8.53 5.91
N SER A 36 -23.84 9.49 6.83
CA SER A 36 -22.54 9.97 7.34
C SER A 36 -21.73 8.93 8.12
N ALA A 37 -22.36 7.85 8.59
CA ALA A 37 -21.73 6.69 9.22
C ALA A 37 -21.33 5.58 8.23
N TRP A 38 -21.53 5.78 6.92
CA TRP A 38 -21.18 4.79 5.89
C TRP A 38 -19.93 5.20 5.11
N ILE A 39 -19.20 4.19 4.62
CA ILE A 39 -18.03 4.38 3.75
C ILE A 39 -18.19 3.51 2.49
N SER A 40 -17.93 4.08 1.33
CA SER A 40 -17.77 3.34 0.08
C SER A 40 -16.29 3.21 -0.28
N VAL A 41 -15.89 2.00 -0.68
CA VAL A 41 -14.53 1.68 -1.13
C VAL A 41 -14.62 1.17 -2.56
N HIS A 42 -14.06 1.92 -3.51
CA HIS A 42 -14.02 1.53 -4.92
C HIS A 42 -12.59 1.24 -5.36
N TRP A 43 -12.41 0.19 -6.16
CA TRP A 43 -11.18 -0.09 -6.88
C TRP A 43 -11.49 -0.83 -8.18
N THR A 44 -10.50 -0.90 -9.07
CA THR A 44 -10.60 -1.64 -10.33
C THR A 44 -9.60 -2.79 -10.29
N ASP A 45 -10.02 -3.96 -10.75
CA ASP A 45 -9.22 -5.19 -10.80
C ASP A 45 -8.64 -5.59 -9.42
N GLY A 46 -7.41 -6.09 -9.37
CA GLY A 46 -6.68 -6.35 -8.12
C GLY A 46 -7.33 -7.40 -7.21
N PRO A 47 -7.21 -7.25 -5.87
CA PRO A 47 -7.73 -8.22 -4.92
C PRO A 47 -9.23 -8.42 -5.08
N ASP A 48 -9.70 -9.61 -4.74
CA ASP A 48 -11.13 -9.88 -4.70
C ASP A 48 -11.81 -9.11 -3.55
N THR A 49 -13.14 -9.06 -3.60
CA THR A 49 -13.92 -8.34 -2.58
C THR A 49 -13.74 -8.94 -1.19
N ALA A 50 -13.55 -10.25 -1.07
CA ALA A 50 -13.39 -10.93 0.21
C ALA A 50 -12.05 -10.55 0.88
N GLU A 51 -10.94 -10.54 0.13
CA GLU A 51 -9.63 -10.05 0.58
C GLU A 51 -9.71 -8.59 1.07
N VAL A 52 -10.44 -7.72 0.36
CA VAL A 52 -10.65 -6.32 0.79
C VAL A 52 -11.53 -6.25 2.04
N GLU A 53 -12.55 -7.11 2.16
CA GLU A 53 -13.42 -7.18 3.32
C GLU A 53 -12.69 -7.61 4.60
N GLU A 54 -11.67 -8.44 4.52
CA GLU A 54 -10.81 -8.78 5.67
C GLU A 54 -10.15 -7.52 6.27
N VAL A 55 -9.83 -6.53 5.44
CA VAL A 55 -9.26 -5.24 5.89
C VAL A 55 -10.34 -4.28 6.39
N THR A 56 -11.52 -4.26 5.77
CA THR A 56 -12.57 -3.29 6.09
C THR A 56 -13.43 -3.70 7.28
N ARG A 57 -13.77 -4.99 7.45
CA ARG A 57 -14.65 -5.48 8.54
C ARG A 57 -14.21 -5.04 9.94
N PRO A 58 -12.92 -5.10 10.32
CA PRO A 58 -12.47 -4.62 11.64
C PRO A 58 -12.62 -3.11 11.86
N MET A 59 -12.97 -2.35 10.81
CA MET A 59 -13.17 -0.90 10.88
C MET A 59 -14.63 -0.49 11.03
N GLN A 60 -15.56 -1.44 11.05
CA GLN A 60 -16.99 -1.22 11.26
C GLN A 60 -17.33 -1.28 12.75
N GLY A 61 -18.10 -0.32 13.24
CA GLY A 61 -18.57 -0.21 14.62
C GLY A 61 -19.96 -0.78 14.87
N ALA A 62 -20.67 -1.11 13.78
CA ALA A 62 -21.91 -1.86 13.82
C ALA A 62 -21.95 -2.90 12.68
N GLN A 63 -22.86 -3.85 12.80
CA GLN A 63 -23.20 -4.82 11.77
C GLN A 63 -24.70 -5.10 11.80
N PHE A 64 -25.29 -5.41 10.64
CA PHE A 64 -26.71 -5.74 10.55
C PHE A 64 -26.96 -7.20 10.92
N ASN A 65 -27.81 -7.44 11.92
CA ASN A 65 -28.33 -8.76 12.28
C ASN A 65 -29.70 -8.97 11.61
N GLY A 66 -29.72 -9.79 10.56
CA GLY A 66 -30.94 -10.09 9.79
C GLY A 66 -31.98 -10.94 10.53
N MET A 67 -31.63 -11.61 11.64
CA MET A 67 -32.58 -12.38 12.45
C MET A 67 -33.41 -11.47 13.35
N GLU A 68 -32.80 -10.42 13.88
CA GLU A 68 -33.45 -9.45 14.78
C GLU A 68 -33.88 -8.15 14.08
N ASP A 69 -33.63 -8.03 12.77
CA ASP A 69 -33.88 -6.85 11.94
C ASP A 69 -33.33 -5.55 12.57
N ARG A 70 -32.08 -5.60 13.05
CA ARG A 70 -31.43 -4.45 13.70
C ARG A 70 -29.93 -4.41 13.51
N TYR A 71 -29.37 -3.23 13.74
CA TYR A 71 -27.93 -3.05 13.86
C TYR A 71 -27.46 -3.37 15.28
N GLU A 72 -26.39 -4.12 15.36
CA GLU A 72 -25.68 -4.43 16.60
C GLU A 72 -24.32 -3.75 16.59
N SER A 73 -23.94 -3.15 17.71
CA SER A 73 -22.60 -2.59 17.86
C SER A 73 -21.58 -3.72 17.93
N THR A 74 -20.46 -3.54 17.23
CA THR A 74 -19.31 -4.43 17.36
C THR A 74 -18.43 -4.01 18.55
N ASP A 75 -17.54 -4.91 18.96
CA ASP A 75 -16.45 -4.59 19.90
C ASP A 75 -15.16 -4.16 19.20
N ASN A 76 -15.25 -3.81 17.92
CA ASN A 76 -14.11 -3.35 17.15
C ASN A 76 -13.56 -2.04 17.71
N THR A 77 -12.24 -1.94 17.70
CA THR A 77 -11.53 -0.71 17.98
C THR A 77 -10.59 -0.37 16.84
N VAL A 78 -10.53 0.92 16.50
CA VAL A 78 -9.62 1.44 15.48
C VAL A 78 -8.66 2.40 16.15
N THR A 79 -7.40 2.40 15.73
CA THR A 79 -6.45 3.46 16.04
C THR A 79 -6.35 4.38 14.84
N ALA A 80 -6.79 5.63 14.96
CA ALA A 80 -6.77 6.61 13.88
C ALA A 80 -6.03 7.89 14.29
N THR A 81 -5.58 8.67 13.32
CA THR A 81 -4.99 9.99 13.57
C THR A 81 -6.09 11.04 13.65
N VAL A 82 -6.26 11.62 14.84
CA VAL A 82 -7.22 12.70 15.14
C VAL A 82 -6.42 13.93 15.57
N ASN A 83 -6.53 15.04 14.83
CA ASN A 83 -5.79 16.28 15.11
C ASN A 83 -4.28 16.08 15.34
N GLY A 84 -3.66 15.18 14.55
CA GLY A 84 -2.23 14.88 14.62
C GLY A 84 -1.81 13.89 15.72
N ARG A 85 -2.75 13.38 16.53
CA ARG A 85 -2.49 12.39 17.59
C ARG A 85 -3.10 11.04 17.25
N LYS A 86 -2.46 9.95 17.64
CA LYS A 86 -3.03 8.60 17.54
C LYS A 86 -4.01 8.40 18.69
N VAL A 87 -5.26 8.07 18.35
CA VAL A 87 -6.35 7.82 19.30
C VAL A 87 -6.95 6.46 18.97
N THR A 88 -7.21 5.66 20.00
CA THR A 88 -7.86 4.35 19.88
C THR A 88 -9.26 4.42 20.46
N GLY A 89 -10.25 3.92 19.74
CA GLY A 89 -11.65 3.98 20.15
C GLY A 89 -12.57 3.16 19.25
N LYS A 90 -13.86 3.13 19.60
CA LYS A 90 -14.88 2.46 18.79
C LYS A 90 -15.16 3.28 17.52
N PRO A 91 -15.08 2.70 16.32
CA PRO A 91 -15.38 3.44 15.08
C PRO A 91 -16.88 3.76 14.99
N LEU A 92 -17.23 4.98 14.59
CA LEU A 92 -18.61 5.37 14.28
C LEU A 92 -18.96 5.06 12.82
N VAL A 93 -18.75 3.81 12.42
CA VAL A 93 -18.98 3.35 11.05
C VAL A 93 -19.99 2.22 11.06
N ASP A 94 -21.18 2.46 10.52
CA ASP A 94 -22.28 1.49 10.52
C ASP A 94 -22.12 0.45 9.41
N GLY A 95 -21.36 0.79 8.36
CA GLY A 95 -21.11 -0.09 7.23
C GLY A 95 -20.02 0.42 6.30
N ILE A 96 -19.31 -0.52 5.68
CA ILE A 96 -18.35 -0.25 4.61
C ILE A 96 -18.76 -1.07 3.39
N ASN A 97 -19.00 -0.40 2.26
CA ASN A 97 -19.45 -1.00 1.01
C ASN A 97 -18.28 -1.08 0.03
N PRO A 98 -17.68 -2.28 -0.15
CA PRO A 98 -16.69 -2.51 -1.18
C PRO A 98 -17.34 -2.64 -2.57
N HIS A 99 -16.70 -2.04 -3.58
CA HIS A 99 -17.10 -2.09 -4.97
C HIS A 99 -15.87 -2.31 -5.84
N ARG A 100 -15.85 -3.44 -6.55
CA ARG A 100 -14.79 -3.80 -7.49
C ARG A 100 -15.30 -3.68 -8.91
N ASP A 101 -14.71 -2.78 -9.67
CA ASP A 101 -14.91 -2.68 -11.11
C ASP A 101 -13.96 -3.62 -11.84
N VAL A 102 -14.39 -4.14 -12.99
CA VAL A 102 -13.57 -4.97 -13.89
C VAL A 102 -13.15 -4.11 -15.07
N SER A 103 -11.85 -4.08 -15.38
CA SER A 103 -11.35 -3.31 -16.51
C SER A 103 -11.73 -3.91 -17.86
N ASP A 104 -11.79 -3.06 -18.90
CA ASP A 104 -11.98 -3.50 -20.28
C ASP A 104 -10.92 -4.50 -20.73
N ASP A 105 -9.69 -4.40 -20.21
CA ASP A 105 -8.60 -5.33 -20.51
C ASP A 105 -8.87 -6.72 -19.91
N ALA A 106 -9.37 -6.78 -18.68
CA ALA A 106 -9.78 -8.03 -18.06
C ALA A 106 -10.99 -8.66 -18.78
N LEU A 107 -11.94 -7.84 -19.24
CA LEU A 107 -13.07 -8.32 -20.05
C LEU A 107 -12.60 -8.86 -21.42
N LYS A 108 -11.63 -8.20 -22.08
CA LYS A 108 -11.04 -8.71 -23.33
C LYS A 108 -10.32 -10.04 -23.11
N ALA A 109 -9.57 -10.19 -22.03
CA ALA A 109 -8.95 -11.46 -21.68
C ALA A 109 -10.00 -12.55 -21.41
N ALA A 110 -11.11 -12.20 -20.76
CA ALA A 110 -12.23 -13.12 -20.55
C ALA A 110 -12.88 -13.57 -21.86
N THR A 111 -13.07 -12.66 -22.83
CA THR A 111 -13.54 -13.00 -24.19
C THR A 111 -12.62 -14.00 -24.86
N VAL A 112 -11.30 -13.85 -24.74
CA VAL A 112 -10.32 -14.79 -25.30
C VAL A 112 -10.46 -16.17 -24.65
N LEU A 113 -10.49 -16.25 -23.32
CA LEU A 113 -10.64 -17.53 -22.61
C LEU A 113 -11.98 -18.22 -22.92
N TRP A 114 -13.06 -17.45 -23.02
CA TRP A 114 -14.35 -17.99 -23.44
C TRP A 114 -14.25 -18.55 -24.86
N SER A 115 -13.62 -17.83 -25.79
CA SER A 115 -13.46 -18.26 -27.19
C SER A 115 -12.66 -19.55 -27.29
N GLU A 116 -11.56 -19.65 -26.55
CA GLU A 116 -10.73 -20.87 -26.47
C GLU A 116 -11.53 -22.07 -25.95
N ALA A 117 -12.39 -21.87 -24.95
CA ALA A 117 -13.28 -22.92 -24.44
C ALA A 117 -14.40 -23.33 -25.41
N HIS A 118 -14.61 -22.56 -26.49
CA HIS A 118 -15.63 -22.78 -27.52
C HIS A 118 -15.02 -22.89 -28.93
N ASP A 119 -13.88 -23.58 -29.04
CA ASP A 119 -13.21 -23.91 -30.30
C ASP A 119 -12.88 -22.68 -31.18
N GLY A 120 -12.56 -21.54 -30.55
CA GLY A 120 -12.22 -20.29 -31.23
C GLY A 120 -13.42 -19.47 -31.71
N THR A 121 -14.63 -19.79 -31.24
CA THR A 121 -15.85 -19.03 -31.57
C THR A 121 -15.84 -17.68 -30.84
N GLU A 122 -16.25 -16.59 -31.51
CA GLU A 122 -16.41 -15.30 -30.85
C GLU A 122 -17.68 -15.29 -29.98
N PRO A 123 -17.63 -14.82 -28.72
CA PRO A 123 -18.80 -14.77 -27.87
C PRO A 123 -19.84 -13.82 -28.45
N PRO A 124 -21.14 -14.19 -28.43
CA PRO A 124 -22.19 -13.31 -28.89
C PRO A 124 -22.30 -12.08 -27.97
N THR A 125 -22.74 -10.95 -28.52
CA THR A 125 -22.92 -9.71 -27.75
C THR A 125 -24.22 -9.68 -26.94
N SER A 126 -25.11 -10.65 -27.16
CA SER A 126 -26.41 -10.77 -26.49
C SER A 126 -26.89 -12.22 -26.45
N GLY A 127 -27.94 -12.48 -25.67
CA GLY A 127 -28.51 -13.81 -25.50
C GLY A 127 -27.97 -14.53 -24.26
N MET A 128 -28.69 -15.57 -23.86
CA MET A 128 -28.32 -16.44 -22.75
C MET A 128 -27.26 -17.43 -23.22
N LEU A 129 -26.18 -17.56 -22.45
CA LEU A 129 -25.15 -18.57 -22.65
C LEU A 129 -25.28 -19.63 -21.57
N ALA A 130 -25.23 -20.90 -21.98
CA ALA A 130 -25.21 -22.02 -21.06
C ALA A 130 -23.97 -21.97 -20.15
N ALA A 131 -24.05 -22.65 -19.00
CA ALA A 131 -22.89 -22.84 -18.15
C ALA A 131 -21.76 -23.56 -18.90
N CYS A 132 -20.52 -23.16 -18.66
CA CYS A 132 -19.33 -23.72 -19.28
C CYS A 132 -18.19 -23.84 -18.27
N VAL A 133 -17.09 -24.50 -18.66
CA VAL A 133 -15.88 -24.61 -17.85
C VAL A 133 -14.76 -23.85 -18.55
N VAL A 134 -14.14 -22.90 -17.84
CA VAL A 134 -13.02 -22.09 -18.32
C VAL A 134 -11.88 -22.22 -17.31
N ASP A 135 -10.71 -22.70 -17.74
CA ASP A 135 -9.56 -22.97 -16.85
C ASP A 135 -9.93 -23.74 -15.57
N GLY A 136 -10.79 -24.75 -15.69
CA GLY A 136 -11.25 -25.56 -14.56
C GLY A 136 -12.29 -24.91 -13.63
N HIS A 137 -12.72 -23.67 -13.93
CA HIS A 137 -13.76 -22.96 -13.18
C HIS A 137 -15.11 -23.13 -13.85
N VAL A 138 -16.15 -23.45 -13.08
CA VAL A 138 -17.52 -23.54 -13.58
C VAL A 138 -18.13 -22.14 -13.67
N ILE A 139 -18.32 -21.67 -14.89
CA ILE A 139 -18.97 -20.39 -15.18
C ILE A 139 -20.46 -20.65 -15.34
N GLN A 140 -21.28 -19.95 -14.56
CA GLN A 140 -22.72 -20.20 -14.54
C GLN A 140 -23.40 -19.69 -15.81
N GLU A 141 -24.56 -20.26 -16.11
CA GLU A 141 -25.47 -19.77 -17.14
C GLU A 141 -25.79 -18.29 -16.88
N ASN A 142 -25.62 -17.46 -17.90
CA ASN A 142 -25.93 -16.04 -17.80
C ASN A 142 -26.05 -15.39 -19.17
N TRP A 143 -26.51 -14.15 -19.19
CA TRP A 143 -26.44 -13.30 -20.38
C TRP A 143 -24.99 -13.09 -20.81
N ALA A 144 -24.73 -13.09 -22.12
CA ALA A 144 -23.37 -13.11 -22.64
C ALA A 144 -22.41 -12.06 -22.05
N PRO A 145 -22.76 -10.76 -21.91
CA PRO A 145 -21.88 -9.79 -21.26
C PRO A 145 -21.59 -10.11 -19.79
N GLN A 146 -22.59 -10.61 -19.06
CA GLN A 146 -22.44 -10.99 -17.65
C GLN A 146 -21.63 -12.29 -17.49
N GLN A 147 -21.68 -13.19 -18.48
CA GLN A 147 -20.83 -14.37 -18.48
C GLN A 147 -19.36 -14.00 -18.72
N MET A 148 -19.07 -13.02 -19.59
CA MET A 148 -17.70 -12.47 -19.73
C MET A 148 -17.24 -11.81 -18.44
N TRP A 149 -18.12 -11.08 -17.75
CA TRP A 149 -17.80 -10.49 -16.45
C TRP A 149 -17.49 -11.56 -15.40
N GLN A 150 -18.23 -12.68 -15.34
CA GLN A 150 -17.92 -13.81 -14.45
C GLN A 150 -16.54 -14.38 -14.73
N ILE A 151 -16.20 -14.65 -16.00
CA ILE A 151 -14.89 -15.17 -16.39
C ILE A 151 -13.78 -14.18 -15.99
N ALA A 152 -14.00 -12.88 -16.23
CA ALA A 152 -13.05 -11.85 -15.82
C ALA A 152 -12.86 -11.83 -14.29
N SER A 153 -13.97 -11.83 -13.55
CA SER A 153 -14.00 -11.75 -12.09
C SER A 153 -13.39 -12.98 -11.42
N ASP A 154 -13.71 -14.17 -11.90
CA ASP A 154 -13.52 -15.43 -11.19
C ASP A 154 -12.30 -16.20 -11.69
N VAL A 155 -11.82 -15.92 -12.92
CA VAL A 155 -10.67 -16.59 -13.53
C VAL A 155 -9.54 -15.62 -13.80
N VAL A 156 -9.78 -14.63 -14.68
CA VAL A 156 -8.71 -13.74 -15.18
C VAL A 156 -8.08 -12.94 -14.05
N LEU A 157 -8.90 -12.26 -13.25
CA LEU A 157 -8.38 -11.35 -12.24
C LEU A 157 -7.71 -12.06 -11.06
N PRO A 158 -8.25 -13.17 -10.51
CA PRO A 158 -7.56 -13.94 -9.48
C PRO A 158 -6.20 -14.46 -9.94
N GLN A 159 -6.09 -14.97 -11.17
CA GLN A 159 -4.81 -15.40 -11.74
C GLN A 159 -3.81 -14.24 -11.86
N ARG A 160 -4.25 -13.09 -12.41
CA ARG A 160 -3.41 -11.88 -12.51
C ARG A 160 -2.96 -11.37 -11.16
N TRP A 161 -3.85 -11.40 -10.17
CA TRP A 161 -3.55 -10.96 -8.82
C TRP A 161 -2.58 -11.90 -8.10
N ALA A 162 -2.73 -13.22 -8.25
CA ALA A 162 -1.76 -14.20 -7.77
C ALA A 162 -0.36 -13.96 -8.36
N ALA A 163 -0.28 -13.79 -9.68
CA ALA A 163 0.99 -13.47 -10.36
C ALA A 163 1.61 -12.15 -9.87
N ALA A 164 0.80 -11.11 -9.64
CA ALA A 164 1.27 -9.83 -9.10
C ALA A 164 1.81 -9.97 -7.66
N LYS A 165 1.17 -10.78 -6.81
CA LYS A 165 1.64 -11.09 -5.45
C LYS A 165 2.98 -11.85 -5.48
N GLU A 166 3.12 -12.82 -6.37
CA GLU A 166 4.37 -13.55 -6.58
C GLU A 166 5.50 -12.64 -7.06
N GLN A 167 5.22 -11.76 -8.04
CA GLN A 167 6.20 -10.79 -8.53
C GLN A 167 6.63 -9.81 -7.45
N THR A 168 5.69 -9.32 -6.63
CA THR A 168 5.99 -8.44 -5.49
C THR A 168 6.87 -9.16 -4.46
N THR A 169 6.55 -10.41 -4.15
CA THR A 169 7.33 -11.24 -3.22
C THR A 169 8.72 -11.53 -3.76
N ALA A 170 8.84 -11.87 -5.06
CA ALA A 170 10.11 -12.08 -5.73
C ALA A 170 10.94 -10.80 -5.84
N GLN A 171 10.31 -9.64 -6.05
CA GLN A 171 10.98 -8.35 -6.01
C GLN A 171 11.48 -8.03 -4.61
N ALA A 172 10.66 -8.21 -3.58
CA ALA A 172 11.07 -8.04 -2.19
C ALA A 172 12.22 -8.99 -1.81
N ALA A 173 12.16 -10.26 -2.25
CA ALA A 173 13.23 -11.24 -2.04
C ALA A 173 14.51 -10.89 -2.80
N ARG A 174 14.41 -10.32 -4.01
CA ARG A 174 15.59 -9.79 -4.74
C ARG A 174 16.17 -8.56 -4.05
N THR A 175 15.34 -7.65 -3.55
CA THR A 175 15.82 -6.48 -2.78
C THR A 175 16.42 -6.90 -1.44
N ALA A 176 15.91 -7.96 -0.81
CA ALA A 176 16.48 -8.55 0.39
C ALA A 176 17.70 -9.46 0.13
N GLY A 177 17.82 -9.99 -1.10
CA GLY A 177 18.84 -10.94 -1.54
C GLY A 177 19.96 -10.30 -2.39
N THR A 178 19.88 -9.01 -2.72
CA THR A 178 21.06 -8.23 -3.05
C THR A 178 21.81 -8.02 -1.73
N PRO A 179 23.02 -8.58 -1.55
CA PRO A 179 23.89 -8.10 -0.50
C PRO A 179 24.27 -6.68 -0.92
N GLN A 180 23.55 -5.69 -0.41
CA GLN A 180 24.23 -4.48 -0.01
C GLN A 180 24.97 -4.93 1.26
N GLU A 181 26.25 -5.29 1.08
CA GLU A 181 27.14 -5.71 2.16
C GLU A 181 26.88 -4.89 3.41
N GLY A 182 26.65 -5.62 4.51
CA GLY A 182 26.31 -5.05 5.78
C GLY A 182 27.35 -4.03 6.23
N ALA A 183 26.89 -2.81 6.47
CA ALA A 183 27.35 -2.07 7.61
C ALA A 183 26.18 -2.05 8.59
N GLU A 184 26.23 -2.86 9.65
CA GLU A 184 25.42 -2.58 10.84
C GLU A 184 25.84 -1.20 11.35
N GLY A 185 25.12 -0.16 10.92
CA GLY A 185 25.47 1.22 11.21
C GLY A 185 24.82 2.22 10.27
N LEU A 186 24.88 3.48 10.69
CA LEU A 186 24.51 4.65 9.89
C LEU A 186 25.53 4.81 8.77
N THR A 187 25.07 5.09 7.56
CA THR A 187 25.95 5.46 6.46
C THR A 187 25.84 6.95 6.20
N LEU A 188 26.93 7.68 6.44
CA LEU A 188 27.08 9.09 6.12
C LEU A 188 27.81 9.20 4.76
N THR A 189 27.08 9.57 3.73
CA THR A 189 27.58 9.66 2.35
C THR A 189 27.51 11.10 1.85
N HIS A 190 28.47 11.53 1.04
CA HIS A 190 28.36 12.77 0.28
C HIS A 190 28.45 12.51 -1.21
N THR A 191 27.57 13.08 -2.03
CA THR A 191 27.71 13.10 -3.49
C THR A 191 27.40 14.50 -4.00
N ASP A 192 27.94 14.88 -5.16
CA ASP A 192 27.65 16.18 -5.75
C ASP A 192 26.14 16.37 -6.00
N GLU A 193 25.45 15.31 -6.43
CA GLU A 193 24.01 15.32 -6.74
C GLU A 193 23.12 15.40 -5.48
N ASP A 194 23.41 14.60 -4.45
CA ASP A 194 22.54 14.50 -3.28
C ASP A 194 22.99 15.36 -2.10
N GLY A 195 24.24 15.79 -2.10
CA GLY A 195 24.92 16.44 -0.98
C GLY A 195 25.26 15.44 0.13
N THR A 196 25.49 15.94 1.34
CA THR A 196 25.75 15.10 2.51
C THR A 196 24.44 14.50 3.03
N THR A 197 24.33 13.18 3.01
CA THR A 197 23.16 12.42 3.44
C THR A 197 23.51 11.35 4.46
N VAL A 198 22.55 11.03 5.34
CA VAL A 198 22.65 9.92 6.31
C VAL A 198 21.48 8.97 6.12
N THR A 199 21.81 7.69 5.98
CA THR A 199 20.86 6.58 5.87
C THR A 199 21.09 5.56 6.97
N GLY A 200 20.10 4.67 7.21
CA GLY A 200 20.21 3.61 8.21
C GLY A 200 19.71 3.97 9.62
N THR A 201 19.22 5.20 9.84
CA THR A 201 18.61 5.61 11.13
C THR A 201 17.31 4.85 11.42
N ARG A 202 17.05 4.50 12.68
CA ARG A 202 15.82 3.88 13.19
C ARG A 202 15.10 4.84 14.15
N VAL A 203 13.78 4.68 14.30
CA VAL A 203 13.04 5.48 15.27
C VAL A 203 13.50 5.10 16.69
N GLY A 204 13.98 6.09 17.44
CA GLY A 204 14.44 5.90 18.82
C GLY A 204 15.90 5.48 18.98
N ASP A 205 16.71 5.53 17.91
CA ASP A 205 18.15 5.24 17.96
C ASP A 205 19.00 6.39 18.52
N GLY A 206 18.44 7.58 18.74
CA GLY A 206 19.18 8.75 19.21
C GLY A 206 19.90 9.55 18.10
N ALA A 207 19.97 9.04 16.87
CA ALA A 207 20.62 9.73 15.75
C ALA A 207 19.89 11.03 15.38
N ALA A 208 18.56 11.06 15.54
CA ALA A 208 17.73 12.21 15.17
C ALA A 208 18.11 13.50 15.93
N ASP A 209 18.56 13.42 17.18
CA ASP A 209 18.90 14.61 17.96
C ASP A 209 20.28 15.13 17.59
N VAL A 210 21.24 14.23 17.38
CA VAL A 210 22.59 14.56 16.86
C VAL A 210 22.50 15.21 15.47
N LEU A 211 21.76 14.60 14.55
CA LEU A 211 21.65 15.10 13.17
C LEU A 211 20.96 16.47 13.10
N LYS A 212 19.94 16.71 13.94
CA LYS A 212 19.30 18.03 14.02
C LYS A 212 20.23 19.10 14.58
N ALA A 213 21.09 18.76 15.55
CA ALA A 213 22.08 19.70 16.10
C ALA A 213 23.05 20.17 15.02
N HIS A 214 23.40 19.28 14.07
CA HIS A 214 24.20 19.58 12.87
C HIS A 214 23.39 20.15 11.69
N GLY A 215 22.12 20.48 11.89
CA GLY A 215 21.29 21.14 10.87
C GLY A 215 20.72 20.23 9.78
N PHE A 216 20.83 18.91 9.91
CA PHE A 216 20.23 17.97 8.94
C PHE A 216 18.69 18.05 8.97
N LYS A 217 18.10 17.83 7.80
CA LYS A 217 16.64 17.75 7.61
C LYS A 217 16.23 16.35 7.19
N TRP A 218 15.06 15.93 7.67
CA TRP A 218 14.51 14.62 7.34
C TRP A 218 13.72 14.65 6.04
N HIS A 219 14.08 13.77 5.10
CA HIS A 219 13.36 13.57 3.85
C HIS A 219 12.33 12.45 3.98
N ARG A 220 11.07 12.82 4.27
CA ARG A 220 10.00 11.87 4.65
C ARG A 220 9.68 10.78 3.63
N LYS A 221 9.80 11.07 2.32
CA LYS A 221 9.38 10.12 1.26
C LYS A 221 10.38 8.98 1.05
N ASN A 222 11.67 9.31 1.11
CA ASN A 222 12.77 8.38 0.85
C ASN A 222 13.53 7.98 2.13
N GLN A 223 13.09 8.49 3.29
CA GLN A 223 13.53 8.10 4.63
C GLN A 223 15.05 8.24 4.86
N TYR A 224 15.61 9.39 4.54
CA TYR A 224 17.00 9.73 4.82
C TYR A 224 17.13 11.15 5.39
N TRP A 225 18.25 11.45 6.03
CA TRP A 225 18.61 12.80 6.46
C TRP A 225 19.52 13.47 5.44
N TYR A 226 19.36 14.76 5.21
CA TYR A 226 20.24 15.53 4.32
C TYR A 226 20.67 16.84 4.95
N ALA A 227 21.92 17.26 4.70
CA ALA A 227 22.44 18.56 5.07
C ALA A 227 22.01 19.60 4.03
N PRO A 228 21.17 20.59 4.39
CA PRO A 228 20.74 21.61 3.44
C PRO A 228 21.93 22.43 2.91
N GLY A 229 21.94 22.72 1.61
CA GLY A 229 22.99 23.54 1.01
C GLY A 229 24.32 22.82 0.83
N SER A 230 24.35 21.48 0.85
CA SER A 230 25.55 20.68 0.58
C SER A 230 25.58 20.08 -0.85
N ARG A 231 24.52 20.27 -1.63
CA ARG A 231 24.46 19.85 -3.04
C ARG A 231 25.30 20.78 -3.92
N ASP A 232 25.81 20.23 -5.01
CA ASP A 232 26.66 20.93 -5.98
C ASP A 232 27.92 21.56 -5.33
N GLN A 233 28.36 21.01 -4.19
CA GLN A 233 29.56 21.41 -3.46
C GLN A 233 30.47 20.21 -3.29
N GLN A 234 31.78 20.46 -3.15
CA GLN A 234 32.71 19.42 -2.78
C GLN A 234 32.42 18.93 -1.36
N ALA A 235 32.75 17.66 -1.09
CA ALA A 235 32.58 17.06 0.22
C ALA A 235 33.29 17.87 1.31
N ASP A 236 32.52 18.44 2.24
CA ASP A 236 33.06 19.03 3.46
C ASP A 236 33.47 17.90 4.43
N THR A 237 34.70 17.43 4.23
CA THR A 237 35.27 16.30 4.98
C THR A 237 35.40 16.59 6.47
N GLU A 238 35.60 17.85 6.88
CA GLU A 238 35.70 18.25 8.29
C GLU A 238 34.32 18.22 8.95
N PHE A 239 33.30 18.74 8.27
CA PHE A 239 31.91 18.64 8.72
C PHE A 239 31.48 17.17 8.84
N MET A 240 31.72 16.35 7.80
CA MET A 240 31.38 14.92 7.84
C MET A 240 32.10 14.18 8.96
N ALA A 241 33.39 14.47 9.20
CA ALA A 241 34.15 13.86 10.29
C ALA A 241 33.57 14.23 11.67
N THR A 242 33.17 15.49 11.85
CA THR A 242 32.54 15.97 13.08
C THR A 242 31.21 15.27 13.35
N VAL A 243 30.33 15.21 12.34
CA VAL A 243 29.03 14.53 12.44
C VAL A 243 29.22 13.04 12.75
N ALA A 244 30.17 12.38 12.09
CA ALA A 244 30.47 10.98 12.34
C ALA A 244 31.02 10.74 13.76
N ALA A 245 31.84 11.65 14.30
CA ALA A 245 32.35 11.57 15.66
C ALA A 245 31.23 11.69 16.69
N ASP A 246 30.32 12.66 16.53
CA ASP A 246 29.21 12.88 17.47
C ASP A 246 28.19 11.74 17.43
N LEU A 247 27.92 11.17 16.24
CA LEU A 247 27.09 9.98 16.14
C LEU A 247 27.74 8.77 16.85
N ARG A 248 29.05 8.57 16.70
CA ARG A 248 29.78 7.51 17.42
C ARG A 248 29.80 7.75 18.92
N ALA A 249 29.87 9.01 19.37
CA ALA A 249 29.79 9.36 20.79
C ALA A 249 28.41 9.07 21.41
N ALA A 250 27.37 8.94 20.59
CA ALA A 250 26.04 8.48 20.99
C ALA A 250 25.88 6.94 20.91
N ASP A 251 27.00 6.19 20.91
CA ASP A 251 27.05 4.74 20.78
C ASP A 251 26.47 4.19 19.46
N LEU A 252 26.51 4.99 18.39
CA LEU A 252 26.05 4.58 17.06
C LEU A 252 27.21 4.17 16.16
N SER A 253 27.09 3.01 15.51
CA SER A 253 28.03 2.59 14.47
C SER A 253 27.84 3.44 13.22
N VAL A 254 28.91 4.07 12.69
CA VAL A 254 28.83 4.99 11.54
C VAL A 254 29.95 4.72 10.55
N THR A 255 29.56 4.45 9.30
CA THR A 255 30.45 4.34 8.14
C THR A 255 30.36 5.63 7.32
N THR A 256 31.51 6.23 7.03
CA THR A 256 31.61 7.41 6.17
C THR A 256 32.05 7.01 4.77
N ALA A 257 31.28 7.38 3.74
CA ALA A 257 31.61 7.15 2.35
C ALA A 257 31.74 8.49 1.63
N VAL A 258 32.94 8.79 1.11
CA VAL A 258 33.20 9.92 0.22
C VAL A 258 33.56 9.35 -1.14
N PRO A 259 32.92 9.75 -2.25
CA PRO A 259 33.30 9.30 -3.57
C PRO A 259 34.72 9.76 -3.88
N GLU A 260 35.50 8.90 -4.52
CA GLU A 260 36.84 9.22 -4.99
C GLU A 260 36.79 10.49 -5.85
N PRO A 261 37.71 11.45 -5.67
CA PRO A 261 37.75 12.62 -6.54
C PRO A 261 37.99 12.16 -7.97
N THR A 262 37.11 12.58 -8.90
CA THR A 262 37.28 12.34 -10.33
C THR A 262 38.67 12.83 -10.75
N PRO A 263 39.55 11.98 -11.32
CA PRO A 263 40.87 12.42 -11.72
C PRO A 263 40.73 13.48 -12.82
N THR A 264 41.18 14.69 -12.51
CA THR A 264 41.27 15.82 -13.46
C THR A 264 42.19 15.42 -14.61
N ALA A 265 41.69 15.52 -15.85
CA ALA A 265 42.45 15.36 -17.08
C ALA A 265 43.37 16.56 -17.37
#